data_AF-A0A7K1T146-F1
#
_entry.id   AF-A0A7K1T146-F1
#
_cell.length_a   1.000
_cell.length_b   1.000
_cell.length_c   1.000
_cell.angle_alpha   90.00
_cell.angle_beta   90.00
_cell.angle_gamma   90.00
#
_symmetry.space_group_name_H-M   'P 1'
#
loop_
_entity.id
_entity.type
_entity.pdbx_description
1 polymer ?
#
loop_
_entity_poly.entity_id
_entity_poly.type
_entity_poly.pdbx_seq_one_letter_code
_entity_poly.pdbx_strand_id
1 'polypeptide(L)' 'MDTKEILNNANSISLEPAATEGNQSELCKIWPTAKQALEILQGLIKNPALKVIISTIIAAGDAIIGKVCN' A
#
# COMPACT_ATOMS: atom_id res chain seq x y z
N MET A 1 25.56 3.87 -2.26
CA MET A 1 24.42 3.03 -1.84
C MET A 1 24.31 1.91 -2.85
N ASP A 2 24.67 0.71 -2.43
CA ASP A 2 24.67 -0.49 -3.27
C ASP A 2 23.23 -0.91 -3.58
N THR A 3 22.84 -0.81 -4.84
CA THR A 3 21.50 -1.18 -5.36
C THR A 3 21.14 -2.64 -5.04
N LYS A 4 22.15 -3.48 -4.76
CA LYS A 4 22.01 -4.89 -4.38
C LYS A 4 21.44 -5.10 -2.98
N GLU A 5 21.74 -4.22 -2.02
CA GLU A 5 21.22 -4.32 -0.65
C GLU A 5 19.73 -3.95 -0.58
N ILE A 6 19.30 -2.96 -1.36
CA ILE A 6 17.90 -2.54 -1.45
C ILE A 6 17.04 -3.68 -2.05
N LEU A 7 17.56 -4.37 -3.07
CA LEU A 7 16.86 -5.47 -3.74
C LEU A 7 16.71 -6.71 -2.82
N ASN A 8 17.70 -6.99 -1.99
CA ASN A 8 17.63 -8.07 -1.00
C ASN A 8 16.66 -7.76 0.15
N ASN A 9 16.58 -6.50 0.59
CA ASN A 9 15.62 -6.09 1.62
C ASN A 9 14.18 -6.14 1.09
N ALA A 10 13.93 -5.66 -0.14
CA ALA A 10 12.62 -5.74 -0.78
C ALA A 10 12.10 -7.18 -0.94
N ASN A 11 12.98 -8.15 -1.21
CA ASN A 11 12.63 -9.58 -1.26
C ASN A 11 12.46 -10.23 0.12
N SER A 12 12.95 -9.60 1.19
CA SER A 12 12.84 -10.12 2.57
C SER A 12 11.62 -9.61 3.33
N ILE A 13 10.89 -8.63 2.78
CA ILE A 13 9.58 -8.21 3.29
C ILE A 13 8.57 -9.28 2.86
N SER A 14 8.60 -10.39 3.57
CA SER A 14 7.53 -11.37 3.55
C SER A 14 6.27 -10.70 4.13
N LEU A 15 5.35 -10.32 3.24
CA LEU A 15 4.01 -9.83 3.57
C LEU A 15 3.08 -10.97 4.05
N GLU A 16 3.61 -12.18 4.17
CA GLU A 16 2.87 -13.41 4.45
C GLU A 16 2.11 -13.39 5.79
N PRO A 17 2.61 -12.84 6.92
CA PRO A 17 1.86 -12.93 8.18
C PRO A 17 0.68 -11.95 8.28
N ALA A 18 0.59 -10.93 7.42
CA ALA A 18 -0.59 -10.06 7.35
C ALA A 18 -1.65 -10.58 6.35
N ALA A 19 -1.25 -11.53 5.50
CA ALA A 19 -2.05 -12.06 4.41
C ALA A 19 -2.46 -13.53 4.62
N THR A 20 -2.14 -14.11 5.79
CA THR A 20 -2.51 -15.49 6.15
C THR A 20 -4.04 -15.64 6.28
N GLU A 21 -4.62 -16.04 5.15
CA GLU A 21 -5.72 -16.99 4.96
C GLU A 21 -7.18 -16.57 5.25
N GLY A 22 -7.43 -15.49 6.00
CA GLY A 22 -8.81 -14.98 6.20
C GLY A 22 -9.13 -13.64 5.53
N ASN A 23 -8.15 -12.73 5.50
CA ASN A 23 -8.39 -11.30 5.24
C ASN A 23 -8.07 -10.82 3.82
N GLN A 24 -7.41 -11.61 2.97
CA GLN A 24 -7.04 -11.15 1.61
C GLN A 24 -8.29 -10.76 0.79
N SER A 25 -9.33 -11.60 0.78
CA SER A 25 -10.57 -11.30 0.05
C SER A 25 -11.31 -10.08 0.61
N GLU A 26 -11.29 -9.87 1.94
CA GLU A 26 -11.84 -8.66 2.55
C GLU A 26 -11.01 -7.41 2.21
N LEU A 27 -9.69 -7.52 2.19
CA LEU A 27 -8.78 -6.45 1.77
C LEU A 27 -9.03 -6.05 0.32
N CYS A 28 -9.18 -7.01 -0.59
CA CYS A 28 -9.52 -6.75 -2.00
C CYS A 28 -10.87 -6.02 -2.16
N LYS A 29 -11.85 -6.34 -1.30
CA LYS A 29 -13.18 -5.70 -1.31
C LYS A 29 -13.18 -4.31 -0.67
N ILE A 30 -12.42 -4.12 0.41
CA ILE A 30 -12.39 -2.88 1.19
C ILE A 30 -11.44 -1.85 0.59
N TRP A 31 -10.38 -2.29 -0.09
CA TRP A 31 -9.35 -1.40 -0.64
C TRP A 31 -9.89 -0.27 -1.51
N PRO A 32 -10.83 -0.49 -2.46
CA PRO A 32 -11.40 0.61 -3.26
C PRO A 32 -12.03 1.72 -2.39
N THR A 33 -12.72 1.33 -1.32
CA THR A 33 -13.33 2.27 -0.37
C THR A 33 -12.27 3.00 0.47
N ALA A 34 -11.27 2.28 0.96
CA ALA A 34 -10.16 2.86 1.72
C ALA A 34 -9.35 3.85 0.87
N LYS A 35 -9.10 3.51 -0.40
CA LYS A 35 -8.44 4.39 -1.38
C LYS A 35 -9.21 5.68 -1.59
N GLN A 36 -10.52 5.63 -1.83
CA GLN A 36 -11.33 6.84 -1.96
C GLN A 36 -11.26 7.73 -0.70
N ALA A 37 -11.32 7.14 0.49
CA ALA A 37 -11.20 7.91 1.73
C ALA A 37 -9.83 8.60 1.85
N LEU A 38 -8.75 7.92 1.47
CA LEU A 38 -7.39 8.48 1.44
C LEU A 38 -7.25 9.60 0.40
N GLU A 39 -7.85 9.46 -0.78
CA GLU A 39 -7.88 10.50 -1.81
C GLU A 39 -8.64 11.75 -1.34
N ILE A 40 -9.77 11.57 -0.65
CA ILE A 40 -10.52 12.68 -0.04
C ILE A 40 -9.67 13.35 1.05
N LEU A 41 -9.06 12.58 1.94
CA LEU A 41 -8.14 13.08 2.97
C LEU A 41 -6.99 13.89 2.35
N GLN A 42 -6.42 13.40 1.26
CA GLN A 42 -5.37 14.10 0.52
C GLN A 42 -5.86 15.44 -0.04
N GLY A 43 -7.10 15.53 -0.51
CA GLY A 43 -7.73 16.77 -0.97
C GLY A 43 -7.93 17.80 0.15
N LEU A 44 -8.23 17.34 1.37
CA LEU A 44 -8.47 18.19 2.55
C LEU A 44 -7.17 18.67 3.23
N ILE A 45 -6.10 17.90 3.11
CA ILE A 45 -4.80 18.22 3.72
C ILE A 45 -4.13 19.35 2.95
N LYS A 46 -3.78 20.45 3.64
CA LYS A 46 -3.06 21.58 3.04
C LYS A 46 -1.54 21.38 2.99
N ASN A 47 -1.00 20.50 3.84
CA ASN A 47 0.44 20.27 3.93
C ASN A 47 0.93 19.36 2.76
N PRO A 48 1.84 19.84 1.90
CA PRO A 48 2.31 19.07 0.75
C PRO A 48 3.07 17.80 1.14
N ALA A 49 3.79 17.78 2.27
CA ALA A 49 4.50 16.59 2.72
C ALA A 49 3.54 15.45 3.09
N LEU A 50 2.44 15.77 3.79
CA LEU A 50 1.40 14.80 4.13
C LEU A 50 0.68 14.28 2.88
N LYS A 51 0.48 15.12 1.85
CA LYS A 51 -0.08 14.67 0.57
C LYS A 51 0.82 13.62 -0.09
N VAL A 52 2.13 13.85 -0.10
CA VAL A 52 3.10 12.89 -0.67
C VAL A 52 3.05 11.57 0.08
N ILE A 53 3.02 11.61 1.42
CA ILE A 53 2.93 10.39 2.23
C ILE A 53 1.67 9.59 1.89
N ILE A 54 0.51 10.25 1.78
CA ILE A 54 -0.74 9.57 1.44
C ILE A 54 -0.71 9.00 0.02
N SER A 55 -0.16 9.73 -0.95
CA SER A 55 0.07 9.21 -2.30
C SER A 55 0.94 7.95 -2.29
N THR A 56 2.00 7.92 -1.48
CA THR A 56 2.86 6.75 -1.35
C THR A 56 2.11 5.57 -0.74
N ILE A 57 1.25 5.80 0.26
CA ILE A 57 0.41 4.75 0.87
C ILE A 57 -0.56 4.18 -0.16
N ILE A 58 -1.24 5.03 -0.95
CA ILE A 58 -2.15 4.60 -2.02
C ILE A 58 -1.39 3.77 -3.05
N ALA A 59 -0.23 4.24 -3.52
CA ALA A 59 0.58 3.53 -4.52
C ALA A 59 1.09 2.18 -4.00
N ALA A 60 1.55 2.11 -2.75
CA ALA A 60 1.99 0.86 -2.14
C ALA A 60 0.83 -0.13 -1.98
N GLY A 61 -0.34 0.33 -1.55
CA GLY A 61 -1.52 -0.52 -1.43
C GLY A 61 -2.05 -1.00 -2.78
N ASP A 62 -2.05 -0.16 -3.82
CA ASP A 62 -2.40 -0.58 -5.19
C ASP A 62 -1.43 -1.67 -5.70
N ALA A 63 -0.13 -1.56 -5.40
CA ALA A 63 0.85 -2.57 -5.78
C ALA A 63 0.64 -3.91 -5.04
N ILE A 64 0.31 -3.86 -3.74
CA ILE A 64 0.02 -5.06 -2.95
C ILE A 64 -1.27 -5.71 -3.46
N ILE A 65 -2.33 -4.92 -3.65
CA ILE A 65 -3.64 -5.39 -4.14
C ILE A 65 -3.51 -5.98 -5.54
N GLY A 66 -2.80 -5.32 -6.45
CA GLY A 66 -2.52 -5.88 -7.78
C GLY A 66 -1.73 -7.20 -7.76
N LYS A 67 -1.01 -7.50 -6.68
CA LYS A 67 -0.25 -8.74 -6.51
C LYS A 67 -1.06 -9.85 -5.82
N VAL A 68 -1.93 -9.51 -4.88
CA VAL A 68 -2.66 -10.50 -4.03
C VAL A 68 -4.12 -10.71 -4.45
N CYS A 69 -4.72 -9.77 -5.18
CA CYS A 69 -6.12 -9.83 -5.60
C CYS A 69 -6.29 -10.20 -7.09
N ASN A 70 -5.21 -10.65 -7.75
CA ASN A 70 -5.17 -10.97 -9.17
C ASN A 70 -5.15 -12.49 -9.41
#